data_AF-A0A2A7BHP9-F1
#
_entry.id   AF-A0A2A7BHP9-F1
#
_cell.length_a   1.000
_cell.length_b   1.000
_cell.length_c   1.000
_cell.angle_alpha   90.00
_cell.angle_beta   90.00
_cell.angle_gamma   90.00
#
_symmetry.space_group_name_H-M   'P 1'
#
loop_
_entity.id
_entity.type
_entity.pdbx_description
1 polymer ?
#
loop_
_entity_poly.entity_id
_entity_poly.type
_entity_poly.pdbx_seq_one_letter_code
_entity_poly.pdbx_strand_id
1 'polypeptide(L)'
;MNHNILKELEVELKNYFKPFLNAPATIEEIQYAESEMGIAFPDELRNLYLAHNGEDKSGPGLFFGLPFLSLTEVLDEWRIWKRIEEDDFLNFDAFSIPTEYIKERYVNHNWIPISKDYGGNNLGIDVDPDEKGKMGQVINFGRDEEVKYVIANRISDLLLFILQTLKNKNFTIHQEEDYLYWSYGANDNIHFLDALFNIQLPVLQPQFIFQSENNVKNWYDSLDENWRYIVGASERADRFIREKRLYLGGKGLVDISPLQICTEVRELILSGNEIRDLAGLERMNSLKKLYLVNNPVQDLTPIIHLKHLQEMNIKNTKINNLSELVEISSLKKLNITHTSI
;
A
#
# COMPACT_ATOMS: atom_id res chain seq x y z
N MET A 1 2.03 -25.60 9.60
CA MET A 1 1.00 -25.17 8.64
C MET A 1 1.62 -24.85 7.28
N ASN A 2 2.72 -24.09 7.22
CA ASN A 2 3.41 -23.69 5.97
C ASN A 2 3.91 -24.87 5.12
N HIS A 3 4.48 -25.89 5.77
CA HIS A 3 5.04 -27.04 5.05
C HIS A 3 4.00 -27.82 4.22
N ASN A 4 2.71 -27.78 4.58
CA ASN A 4 1.67 -28.43 3.78
C ASN A 4 1.26 -27.55 2.59
N ILE A 5 1.13 -26.24 2.79
CA ILE A 5 0.74 -25.29 1.73
C ILE A 5 1.81 -25.24 0.64
N LEU A 6 3.09 -25.16 1.02
CA LEU A 6 4.20 -25.07 0.07
C LEU A 6 4.32 -26.36 -0.77
N LYS A 7 4.14 -27.54 -0.17
CA LYS A 7 4.10 -28.81 -0.90
C LYS A 7 2.93 -28.87 -1.89
N GLU A 8 1.74 -28.44 -1.47
CA GLU A 8 0.59 -28.36 -2.39
C GLU A 8 0.89 -27.39 -3.54
N LEU A 9 1.48 -26.23 -3.24
CA LEU A 9 1.87 -25.23 -4.22
C LEU A 9 2.89 -25.78 -5.24
N GLU A 10 3.93 -26.49 -4.77
CA GLU A 10 4.89 -27.18 -5.63
C GLU A 10 4.22 -28.21 -6.57
N VAL A 11 3.23 -28.96 -6.07
CA VAL A 11 2.50 -29.93 -6.88
C VAL A 11 1.70 -29.23 -7.98
N GLU A 12 1.01 -28.14 -7.66
CA GLU A 12 0.24 -27.37 -8.65
C GLU A 12 1.17 -26.72 -9.69
N LEU A 13 2.28 -26.12 -9.26
CA LEU A 13 3.22 -25.41 -10.15
C LEU A 13 3.92 -26.33 -11.16
N LYS A 14 4.14 -27.60 -10.81
CA LYS A 14 4.73 -28.62 -11.73
C LYS A 14 3.88 -28.88 -12.97
N ASN A 15 2.60 -28.52 -12.95
CA ASN A 15 1.75 -28.62 -14.14
C ASN A 15 2.07 -27.56 -15.20
N TYR A 16 2.79 -26.51 -14.82
CA TYR A 16 3.03 -25.32 -15.63
C TYR A 16 4.51 -25.04 -15.87
N PHE A 17 5.36 -25.32 -14.88
CA PHE A 17 6.78 -24.98 -14.91
C PHE A 17 7.65 -26.20 -14.60
N LYS A 18 8.88 -26.18 -15.13
CA LYS A 18 9.92 -27.12 -14.71
C LYS A 18 10.24 -26.87 -13.23
N PRO A 19 10.70 -27.88 -12.46
CA PRO A 19 11.15 -27.66 -11.10
C PRO A 19 12.21 -26.56 -11.04
N PHE A 20 11.97 -25.55 -10.20
CA PHE A 20 12.77 -24.32 -10.17
C PHE A 20 13.19 -23.88 -8.76
N LEU A 21 12.62 -24.47 -7.71
CA LEU A 21 12.96 -24.11 -6.33
C LEU A 21 14.30 -24.74 -5.95
N ASN A 22 15.16 -23.97 -5.28
CA ASN A 22 16.47 -24.44 -4.83
C ASN A 22 16.33 -25.46 -3.69
N ALA A 23 17.44 -26.13 -3.37
CA ALA A 23 17.52 -26.96 -2.17
C ALA A 23 17.26 -26.14 -0.89
N PRO A 24 16.83 -26.77 0.21
CA PRO A 24 16.73 -26.14 1.52
C PRO A 24 17.99 -25.36 1.92
N ALA A 25 17.80 -24.22 2.60
CA ALA A 25 18.89 -23.56 3.30
C ALA A 25 19.31 -24.38 4.53
N THR A 26 20.60 -24.35 4.84
CA THR A 26 21.15 -24.86 6.09
C THR A 26 20.81 -23.93 7.26
N ILE A 27 20.89 -24.47 8.48
CA ILE A 27 20.67 -23.66 9.70
C ILE A 27 21.75 -22.57 9.80
N GLU A 28 22.98 -22.90 9.40
CA GLU A 28 24.14 -22.02 9.40
C GLU A 28 23.97 -20.86 8.42
N GLU A 29 23.43 -21.09 7.21
CA GLU A 29 23.12 -20.02 6.25
C GLU A 29 22.07 -19.05 6.79
N ILE A 30 21.01 -19.56 7.43
CA ILE A 30 19.97 -18.73 8.05
C ILE A 30 20.57 -17.92 9.20
N GLN A 31 21.34 -18.56 10.09
CA GLN A 31 21.99 -17.89 11.23
C GLN A 31 22.97 -16.81 10.78
N TYR A 32 23.72 -17.08 9.70
CA TYR A 32 24.59 -16.08 9.09
C TYR A 32 23.80 -14.87 8.61
N ALA A 33 22.70 -15.08 7.88
CA ALA A 33 21.86 -13.98 7.41
C ALA A 33 21.26 -13.17 8.57
N GLU A 34 20.71 -13.83 9.59
CA GLU A 34 20.18 -13.18 10.79
C GLU A 34 21.25 -12.34 11.52
N SER A 35 22.46 -12.90 11.65
CA SER A 35 23.59 -12.23 12.31
C SER A 35 24.08 -11.02 11.51
N GLU A 36 24.21 -11.14 10.19
CA GLU A 36 24.61 -10.03 9.31
C GLU A 36 23.58 -8.89 9.34
N MET A 37 22.30 -9.25 9.39
CA MET A 37 21.21 -8.27 9.42
C MET A 37 20.99 -7.66 10.80
N GLY A 38 21.41 -8.36 11.86
CA GLY A 38 21.03 -8.03 13.23
C GLY A 38 19.54 -8.25 13.50
N ILE A 39 18.90 -9.16 12.74
CA ILE A 39 17.45 -9.39 12.74
C ILE A 39 17.19 -10.88 12.97
N ALA A 40 16.36 -11.21 13.96
CA ALA A 40 15.85 -12.57 14.11
C ALA A 40 14.71 -12.81 13.13
N PHE A 41 14.81 -13.86 12.30
CA PHE A 41 13.76 -14.16 11.34
C PHE A 41 12.55 -14.77 12.05
N PRO A 42 11.32 -14.32 11.71
CA PRO A 42 10.11 -14.99 12.20
C PRO A 42 10.10 -16.48 11.81
N ASP A 43 9.53 -17.33 12.67
CA ASP A 43 9.51 -18.79 12.47
C ASP A 43 9.00 -19.19 11.09
N GLU A 44 7.99 -18.50 10.57
CA GLU A 44 7.43 -18.80 9.26
C GLU A 44 8.38 -18.48 8.09
N LEU A 45 9.19 -17.43 8.23
CA LEU A 45 10.23 -17.08 7.25
C LEU A 45 11.37 -18.09 7.30
N ARG A 46 11.84 -18.46 8.51
CA ARG A 46 12.83 -19.54 8.69
C ARG A 46 12.34 -20.84 8.06
N ASN A 47 11.09 -21.21 8.30
CA ASN A 47 10.50 -22.44 7.76
C ASN A 47 10.38 -22.42 6.23
N LEU A 48 10.19 -21.25 5.61
CA LEU A 48 10.22 -21.13 4.16
C LEU A 48 11.62 -21.43 3.63
N TYR A 49 12.66 -20.82 4.21
CA TYR A 49 14.05 -21.04 3.79
C TYR A 49 14.57 -22.45 4.09
N LEU A 50 14.13 -23.07 5.20
CA LEU A 50 14.39 -24.49 5.50
C LEU A 50 13.67 -25.45 4.54
N ALA A 51 12.72 -24.97 3.74
CA ALA A 51 12.13 -25.75 2.67
C ALA A 51 12.87 -25.50 1.34
N HIS A 52 13.11 -24.25 0.99
CA HIS A 52 13.78 -23.85 -0.25
C HIS A 52 14.58 -22.56 -0.06
N ASN A 53 15.85 -22.55 -0.45
CA ASN A 53 16.70 -21.36 -0.41
C ASN A 53 16.53 -20.50 -1.68
N GLY A 54 15.33 -19.95 -1.87
CA GLY A 54 14.97 -19.23 -3.09
C GLY A 54 14.65 -20.14 -4.28
N GLU A 55 14.64 -19.53 -5.46
CA GLU A 55 14.54 -20.21 -6.74
C GLU A 55 15.81 -20.10 -7.58
N ASP A 56 15.95 -20.97 -8.58
CA ASP A 56 17.01 -20.89 -9.56
C ASP A 56 16.78 -19.71 -10.53
N LYS A 57 17.84 -19.30 -11.24
CA LYS A 57 17.81 -18.14 -12.15
C LYS A 57 16.88 -18.30 -13.36
N SER A 58 16.44 -19.52 -13.64
CA SER A 58 15.45 -19.84 -14.68
C SER A 58 14.03 -20.02 -14.12
N GLY A 59 13.85 -19.78 -12.83
CA GLY A 59 12.56 -19.83 -12.16
C GLY A 59 11.59 -18.80 -12.72
N PRO A 60 10.28 -19.10 -12.71
CA PRO A 60 9.26 -18.25 -13.31
C PRO A 60 8.84 -17.08 -12.41
N GLY A 61 9.48 -16.91 -11.25
CA GLY A 61 9.05 -15.99 -10.19
C GLY A 61 7.93 -16.56 -9.33
N LEU A 62 8.25 -17.21 -8.21
CA LEU A 62 7.26 -17.79 -7.28
C LEU A 62 6.11 -16.85 -6.90
N PHE A 63 6.39 -15.55 -6.75
CA PHE A 63 5.42 -14.55 -6.32
C PHE A 63 4.83 -13.81 -7.53
N PHE A 64 4.09 -14.53 -8.38
CA PHE A 64 3.44 -14.00 -9.58
C PHE A 64 4.43 -13.26 -10.51
N GLY A 65 5.54 -13.93 -10.85
CA GLY A 65 6.57 -13.38 -11.74
C GLY A 65 7.72 -12.73 -11.00
N LEU A 66 7.58 -12.44 -9.70
CA LEU A 66 8.69 -11.99 -8.87
C LEU A 66 9.46 -13.19 -8.27
N PRO A 67 10.80 -13.22 -8.37
CA PRO A 67 11.64 -14.33 -7.92
C PRO A 67 11.67 -14.50 -6.41
N PHE A 68 11.58 -15.73 -5.92
CA PHE A 68 11.89 -16.03 -4.53
C PHE A 68 13.41 -15.97 -4.31
N LEU A 69 13.89 -14.92 -3.63
CA LEU A 69 15.33 -14.70 -3.46
C LEU A 69 15.96 -15.71 -2.51
N SER A 70 17.14 -16.21 -2.89
CA SER A 70 18.01 -16.95 -1.98
C SER A 70 18.54 -16.05 -0.86
N LEU A 71 18.96 -16.63 0.27
CA LEU A 71 19.49 -15.86 1.41
C LEU A 71 20.67 -14.95 1.03
N THR A 72 21.50 -15.37 0.07
CA THR A 72 22.59 -14.53 -0.46
C THR A 72 22.03 -13.30 -1.16
N GLU A 73 21.03 -13.48 -2.02
CA GLU A 73 20.38 -12.38 -2.75
C GLU A 73 19.58 -11.47 -1.81
N VAL A 74 18.94 -12.02 -0.79
CA VAL A 74 18.30 -11.24 0.29
C VAL A 74 19.31 -10.33 0.97
N LEU A 75 20.48 -10.86 1.35
CA LEU A 75 21.53 -10.05 2.00
C LEU A 75 22.07 -8.96 1.08
N ASP A 76 22.26 -9.26 -0.20
CA ASP A 76 22.74 -8.28 -1.18
C ASP A 76 21.72 -7.14 -1.38
N GLU A 77 20.45 -7.48 -1.54
CA GLU A 77 19.36 -6.50 -1.66
C GLU A 77 19.20 -5.69 -0.37
N TRP A 78 19.22 -6.36 0.78
CA TRP A 78 19.10 -5.70 2.09
C TRP A 78 20.25 -4.70 2.35
N ARG A 79 21.49 -5.04 1.97
CA ARG A 79 22.64 -4.12 2.10
C ARG A 79 22.46 -2.85 1.27
N ILE A 80 21.78 -2.92 0.13
CA ILE A 80 21.46 -1.75 -0.69
C ILE A 80 20.50 -0.86 0.10
N TRP A 81 19.38 -1.41 0.59
CA TRP A 81 18.38 -0.65 1.35
C TRP A 81 18.91 -0.09 2.67
N LYS A 82 19.75 -0.84 3.39
CA LYS A 82 20.41 -0.33 4.60
C LYS A 82 21.26 0.91 4.32
N ARG A 83 22.04 0.92 3.23
CA ARG A 83 22.85 2.09 2.84
C ARG A 83 21.99 3.28 2.44
N ILE A 84 20.83 3.02 1.83
CA ILE A 84 19.86 4.07 1.47
C ILE A 84 19.29 4.71 2.74
N GLU A 85 18.98 3.94 3.78
CA GLU A 85 18.46 4.49 5.05
C GLU A 85 19.46 5.38 5.79
N GLU A 86 20.75 5.17 5.60
CA GLU A 86 21.82 6.02 6.15
C GLU A 86 21.89 7.40 5.47
N ASP A 87 21.17 7.62 4.37
CA ASP A 87 21.12 8.90 3.65
C ASP A 87 20.02 9.83 4.20
N ASP A 88 20.44 10.82 4.99
CA ASP A 88 19.58 11.82 5.65
C ASP A 88 18.70 12.65 4.68
N PHE A 89 18.95 12.61 3.37
CA PHE A 89 18.21 13.40 2.39
C PHE A 89 16.92 12.76 1.86
N LEU A 90 16.63 11.51 2.22
CA LEU A 90 15.47 10.78 1.69
C LEU A 90 14.21 10.94 2.57
N ASN A 91 13.70 12.16 2.66
CA ASN A 91 12.41 12.42 3.30
C ASN A 91 11.28 12.49 2.25
N PHE A 92 10.94 11.33 1.69
CA PHE A 92 9.78 11.19 0.82
C PHE A 92 8.53 10.89 1.65
N ASP A 93 7.39 11.44 1.21
CA ASP A 93 6.10 11.00 1.72
C ASP A 93 5.97 9.50 1.48
N ALA A 94 5.49 8.77 2.50
CA ALA A 94 5.16 7.36 2.41
C ALA A 94 3.84 7.12 3.14
N PHE A 95 3.08 6.13 2.67
CA PHE A 95 1.77 5.83 3.23
C PHE A 95 1.63 4.33 3.52
N SER A 96 0.99 4.01 4.63
CA SER A 96 0.66 2.63 5.00
C SER A 96 -0.78 2.32 4.66
N ILE A 97 -1.02 1.14 4.11
CA ILE A 97 -2.34 0.55 3.89
C ILE A 97 -2.38 -0.88 4.47
N PRO A 98 -3.19 -1.13 5.52
CA PRO A 98 -4.01 -0.15 6.24
C PRO A 98 -3.16 0.89 6.99
N THR A 99 -3.77 2.01 7.38
CA THR A 99 -3.10 3.06 8.19
C THR A 99 -2.60 2.46 9.51
N GLU A 100 -1.41 2.88 9.95
CA GLU A 100 -0.73 2.40 11.19
C GLU A 100 -0.33 0.92 11.19
N TYR A 101 -0.28 0.24 10.05
CA TYR A 101 0.24 -1.13 9.98
C TYR A 101 1.73 -1.18 9.63
N ILE A 102 2.19 -0.26 8.78
CA ILE A 102 3.56 -0.17 8.29
C ILE A 102 4.08 1.20 8.67
N LYS A 103 5.31 1.30 9.15
CA LYS A 103 5.90 2.61 9.47
C LYS A 103 6.01 3.43 8.20
N GLU A 104 5.40 4.60 8.20
CA GLU A 104 5.30 5.47 7.03
C GLU A 104 6.61 6.22 6.77
N ARG A 105 7.58 5.49 6.20
CA ARG A 105 8.89 5.96 5.77
C ARG A 105 9.25 5.39 4.41
N TYR A 106 10.23 5.99 3.75
CA TYR A 106 10.69 5.51 2.45
C TYR A 106 11.33 4.12 2.55
N VAL A 107 12.20 3.93 3.55
CA VAL A 107 13.01 2.74 3.78
C VAL A 107 13.06 2.39 5.28
N ASN A 108 13.18 1.11 5.59
CA ASN A 108 13.47 0.58 6.91
C ASN A 108 14.35 -0.68 6.75
N HIS A 109 15.55 -0.73 7.33
CA HIS A 109 16.39 -1.94 7.30
C HIS A 109 15.73 -3.14 7.99
N ASN A 110 14.65 -2.95 8.73
CA ASN A 110 13.84 -4.04 9.28
C ASN A 110 12.77 -4.59 8.31
N TRP A 111 12.80 -4.15 7.04
CA TRP A 111 12.05 -4.78 5.95
C TRP A 111 12.96 -5.71 5.18
N ILE A 112 12.71 -7.01 5.30
CA ILE A 112 13.55 -8.08 4.73
C ILE A 112 13.08 -8.35 3.28
N PRO A 113 13.86 -8.03 2.23
CA PRO A 113 13.45 -8.29 0.85
C PRO A 113 13.48 -9.79 0.55
N ILE A 114 12.32 -10.38 0.27
CA ILE A 114 12.21 -11.81 -0.11
C ILE A 114 12.00 -11.99 -1.62
N SER A 115 11.69 -10.89 -2.33
CA SER A 115 11.47 -10.85 -3.77
C SER A 115 11.68 -9.43 -4.30
N LYS A 116 11.94 -9.29 -5.60
CA LYS A 116 12.16 -8.00 -6.27
C LYS A 116 11.76 -7.99 -7.73
N ASP A 117 11.51 -6.81 -8.29
CA ASP A 117 11.15 -6.61 -9.69
C ASP A 117 12.32 -6.21 -10.61
N TYR A 118 13.53 -6.07 -10.05
CA TYR A 118 14.74 -5.52 -10.70
C TYR A 118 14.63 -4.05 -11.17
N GLY A 119 13.48 -3.40 -11.01
CA GLY A 119 13.27 -1.95 -11.17
C GLY A 119 13.52 -1.15 -9.90
N GLY A 120 13.62 -1.84 -8.76
CA GLY A 120 13.89 -1.26 -7.44
C GLY A 120 12.73 -1.41 -6.47
N ASN A 121 11.73 -2.24 -6.78
CA ASN A 121 10.61 -2.56 -5.90
C ASN A 121 10.71 -4.00 -5.39
N ASN A 122 10.22 -4.21 -4.18
CA ASN A 122 10.44 -5.42 -3.41
C ASN A 122 9.14 -5.90 -2.77
N LEU A 123 9.03 -7.21 -2.66
CA LEU A 123 8.17 -7.87 -1.68
C LEU A 123 9.03 -8.23 -0.48
N GLY A 124 8.57 -7.92 0.73
CA GLY A 124 9.34 -8.18 1.93
C GLY A 124 8.55 -8.57 3.16
N ILE A 125 9.30 -8.94 4.18
CA ILE A 125 8.82 -9.26 5.51
C ILE A 125 9.13 -8.10 6.43
N ASP A 126 8.08 -7.51 6.99
CA ASP A 126 8.19 -6.42 7.94
C ASP A 126 8.31 -6.97 9.37
N VAL A 127 9.50 -6.84 9.94
CA VAL A 127 9.77 -7.22 11.34
C VAL A 127 9.80 -6.02 12.30
N ASP A 128 9.47 -4.82 11.80
CA ASP A 128 9.34 -3.59 12.58
C ASP A 128 8.04 -2.84 12.21
N PRO A 129 6.87 -3.50 12.40
CA PRO A 129 5.59 -2.93 12.04
C PRO A 129 5.25 -1.68 12.87
N ASP A 130 4.25 -0.94 12.40
CA ASP A 130 3.68 0.17 13.17
C ASP A 130 2.60 -0.32 14.16
N GLU A 131 1.98 0.58 14.92
CA GLU A 131 1.15 0.29 16.11
C GLU A 131 0.08 -0.81 15.92
N LYS A 132 -0.54 -0.91 14.74
CA LYS A 132 -1.59 -1.90 14.42
C LYS A 132 -1.09 -3.06 13.56
N GLY A 133 0.14 -2.99 13.08
CA GLY A 133 0.72 -4.01 12.22
C GLY A 133 1.11 -5.28 12.97
N LYS A 134 1.52 -6.30 12.21
CA LYS A 134 1.95 -7.57 12.77
C LYS A 134 3.39 -7.87 12.37
N MET A 135 4.20 -8.26 13.33
CA MET A 135 5.57 -8.69 13.07
C MET A 135 5.54 -9.92 12.15
N GLY A 136 6.29 -9.88 11.07
CA GLY A 136 6.29 -10.90 10.03
C GLY A 136 5.21 -10.74 8.95
N GLN A 137 4.48 -9.62 8.94
CA GLN A 137 3.56 -9.29 7.85
C GLN A 137 4.33 -9.10 6.54
N VAL A 138 3.70 -9.43 5.43
CA VAL A 138 4.26 -9.29 4.08
C VAL A 138 3.83 -7.95 3.52
N ILE A 139 4.79 -7.17 3.00
CA ILE A 139 4.57 -5.83 2.45
C ILE A 139 5.25 -5.64 1.09
N ASN A 140 4.81 -4.68 0.30
CA ASN A 140 5.65 -4.07 -0.74
C ASN A 140 6.44 -2.89 -0.15
N PHE A 141 7.63 -2.66 -0.70
CA PHE A 141 8.43 -1.45 -0.48
C PHE A 141 9.42 -1.30 -1.62
N GLY A 142 9.92 -0.10 -1.89
CA GLY A 142 10.66 0.10 -3.12
C GLY A 142 10.82 1.53 -3.56
N ARG A 143 11.54 1.68 -4.67
CA ARG A 143 11.83 2.94 -5.33
C ARG A 143 10.56 3.72 -5.64
N ASP A 144 9.58 3.03 -6.20
CA ASP A 144 8.33 3.60 -6.71
C ASP A 144 7.15 3.31 -5.76
N GLU A 145 7.40 2.62 -4.65
CA GLU A 145 6.40 2.24 -3.66
C GLU A 145 6.19 3.35 -2.62
N GLU A 146 5.60 4.47 -3.04
CA GLU A 146 5.16 5.51 -2.11
C GLU A 146 4.13 4.95 -1.12
N VAL A 147 3.23 4.09 -1.60
CA VAL A 147 2.21 3.42 -0.80
C VAL A 147 2.64 1.99 -0.50
N LYS A 148 2.85 1.70 0.77
CA LYS A 148 3.13 0.35 1.26
C LYS A 148 1.81 -0.30 1.68
N TYR A 149 1.57 -1.49 1.17
CA TYR A 149 0.42 -2.34 1.44
C TYR A 149 0.85 -3.51 2.30
N VAL A 150 0.03 -3.83 3.30
CA VAL A 150 0.10 -5.14 3.93
C VAL A 150 -0.60 -6.13 3.02
N ILE A 151 0.19 -6.98 2.38
CA ILE A 151 -0.26 -7.98 1.41
C ILE A 151 -0.79 -9.21 2.14
N ALA A 152 -0.07 -9.66 3.18
CA ALA A 152 -0.41 -10.84 3.97
C ALA A 152 -0.01 -10.63 5.44
N ASN A 153 -0.77 -11.17 6.40
CA ASN A 153 -0.43 -11.03 7.83
C ASN A 153 0.77 -11.92 8.19
N ARG A 154 0.95 -12.96 7.38
CA ARG A 154 1.97 -14.00 7.50
C ARG A 154 2.30 -14.49 6.11
N ILE A 155 3.51 -14.98 5.90
CA ILE A 155 3.90 -15.56 4.62
C ILE A 155 3.06 -16.78 4.24
N SER A 156 2.55 -17.53 5.23
CA SER A 156 1.59 -18.61 4.98
C SER A 156 0.32 -18.15 4.27
N ASP A 157 -0.16 -16.95 4.59
CA ASP A 157 -1.40 -16.40 4.05
C ASP A 157 -1.18 -15.95 2.60
N LEU A 158 0.03 -15.44 2.26
CA LEU A 158 0.43 -15.16 0.88
C LEU A 158 0.55 -16.44 0.05
N LEU A 159 1.25 -17.46 0.57
CA LEU A 159 1.39 -18.73 -0.13
C LEU A 159 0.03 -19.40 -0.36
N LEU A 160 -0.88 -19.31 0.60
CA LEU A 160 -2.25 -19.79 0.44
C LEU A 160 -3.02 -19.02 -0.63
N PHE A 161 -2.86 -17.70 -0.70
CA PHE A 161 -3.45 -16.87 -1.74
C PHE A 161 -2.95 -17.25 -3.14
N ILE A 162 -1.64 -17.49 -3.29
CA ILE A 162 -1.04 -17.97 -4.55
C ILE A 162 -1.63 -19.34 -4.93
N LEU A 163 -1.68 -20.28 -3.98
CA LEU A 163 -2.24 -21.61 -4.19
C LEU A 163 -3.72 -21.56 -4.62
N GLN A 164 -4.52 -20.70 -3.98
CA GLN A 164 -5.92 -20.50 -4.35
C GLN A 164 -6.06 -19.87 -5.74
N THR A 165 -5.16 -18.95 -6.10
CA THR A 165 -5.15 -18.32 -7.43
C THR A 165 -4.88 -19.34 -8.54
N LEU A 166 -3.93 -20.26 -8.32
CA LEU A 166 -3.67 -21.40 -9.22
C LEU A 166 -4.88 -22.32 -9.34
N LYS A 167 -5.46 -22.76 -8.20
CA LYS A 167 -6.63 -23.65 -8.16
C LYS A 167 -7.84 -23.04 -8.87
N ASN A 168 -8.00 -21.73 -8.78
CA ASN A 168 -9.09 -20.98 -9.43
C ASN A 168 -8.77 -20.59 -10.89
N LYS A 169 -7.56 -20.89 -11.39
CA LYS A 169 -7.07 -20.50 -12.72
C LYS A 169 -7.14 -18.99 -13.00
N ASN A 170 -6.94 -18.17 -11.97
CA ASN A 170 -6.96 -16.71 -12.07
C ASN A 170 -5.55 -16.14 -12.26
N PHE A 171 -4.84 -16.59 -13.28
CA PHE A 171 -3.47 -16.19 -13.61
C PHE A 171 -3.25 -16.31 -15.11
N THR A 172 -2.16 -15.71 -15.59
CA THR A 172 -1.74 -15.79 -16.99
C THR A 172 -0.27 -16.20 -17.04
N ILE A 173 0.09 -17.12 -17.95
CA ILE A 173 1.48 -17.53 -18.22
C ILE A 173 1.96 -16.79 -19.47
N HIS A 174 3.16 -16.24 -19.37
CA HIS A 174 3.82 -15.49 -20.42
C HIS A 174 5.06 -16.26 -20.89
N GLN A 175 5.35 -16.14 -22.17
CA GLN A 175 6.56 -16.69 -22.77
C GLN A 175 7.32 -15.58 -23.49
N GLU A 176 8.55 -15.32 -23.04
CA GLU A 176 9.48 -14.40 -23.66
C GLU A 176 10.75 -15.15 -24.03
N GLU A 177 11.01 -15.30 -25.33
CA GLU A 177 12.10 -16.13 -25.86
C GLU A 177 12.08 -17.54 -25.25
N ASP A 178 13.10 -17.88 -24.45
CA ASP A 178 13.28 -19.16 -23.76
C ASP A 178 12.83 -19.12 -22.28
N TYR A 179 12.24 -18.02 -21.83
CA TYR A 179 11.83 -17.78 -20.44
C TYR A 179 10.32 -17.79 -20.27
N LEU A 180 9.85 -18.44 -19.20
CA LEU A 180 8.44 -18.47 -18.81
C LEU A 180 8.27 -17.75 -17.48
N TYR A 181 7.27 -16.90 -17.38
CA TYR A 181 6.82 -16.29 -16.13
C TYR A 181 5.30 -16.22 -16.09
N TRP A 182 4.76 -15.70 -14.99
CA TRP A 182 3.32 -15.63 -14.79
C TRP A 182 2.94 -14.39 -14.02
N SER A 183 1.69 -13.96 -14.18
CA SER A 183 1.11 -12.82 -13.48
C SER A 183 -0.21 -13.19 -12.83
N TYR A 184 -0.60 -12.43 -11.82
CA TYR A 184 -1.93 -12.52 -11.22
C TYR A 184 -2.99 -12.04 -12.23
N GLY A 185 -4.14 -12.72 -12.27
CA GLY A 185 -5.28 -12.35 -13.11
C GLY A 185 -5.35 -13.10 -14.44
N ALA A 186 -6.56 -13.49 -14.84
CA ALA A 186 -6.82 -14.02 -16.17
C ALA A 186 -7.06 -12.85 -17.15
N ASN A 187 -6.22 -12.73 -18.18
CA ASN A 187 -6.30 -11.79 -19.31
C ASN A 187 -5.68 -10.38 -19.17
N ASP A 188 -5.00 -10.06 -18.06
CA ASP A 188 -4.35 -8.76 -17.86
C ASP A 188 -2.82 -8.90 -17.68
N ASN A 189 -2.06 -8.10 -18.43
CA ASN A 189 -0.60 -7.98 -18.31
C ASN A 189 -0.24 -6.91 -17.27
N ILE A 190 -0.65 -7.10 -16.02
CA ILE A 190 -0.32 -6.19 -14.94
C ILE A 190 0.68 -6.88 -14.02
N HIS A 191 1.83 -6.24 -13.80
CA HIS A 191 2.85 -6.71 -12.87
C HIS A 191 2.29 -6.77 -11.43
N PHE A 192 2.67 -7.76 -10.63
CA PHE A 192 1.98 -8.04 -9.36
C PHE A 192 2.00 -6.86 -8.38
N LEU A 193 3.12 -6.13 -8.27
CA LEU A 193 3.21 -4.95 -7.42
C LEU A 193 2.29 -3.82 -7.90
N ASP A 194 2.19 -3.61 -9.20
CA ASP A 194 1.27 -2.63 -9.81
C ASP A 194 -0.20 -3.05 -9.60
N ALA A 195 -0.46 -4.36 -9.57
CA ALA A 195 -1.79 -4.91 -9.36
C ALA A 195 -2.27 -4.74 -7.91
N LEU A 196 -1.38 -4.54 -6.92
CA LEU A 196 -1.75 -4.44 -5.49
C LEU A 196 -2.85 -3.39 -5.22
N PHE A 197 -2.87 -2.33 -6.02
CA PHE A 197 -3.89 -1.28 -5.93
C PHE A 197 -5.31 -1.76 -6.28
N ASN A 198 -5.44 -2.77 -7.13
CA ASN A 198 -6.72 -3.21 -7.73
C ASN A 198 -7.21 -4.57 -7.25
N ILE A 199 -6.42 -5.31 -6.48
CA ILE A 199 -6.74 -6.70 -6.10
C ILE A 199 -7.19 -6.82 -4.65
N GLN A 200 -8.04 -7.82 -4.37
CA GLN A 200 -8.45 -8.14 -3.02
C GLN A 200 -7.36 -8.98 -2.34
N LEU A 201 -6.65 -8.38 -1.38
CA LEU A 201 -5.56 -9.03 -0.64
C LEU A 201 -6.06 -9.75 0.63
N PRO A 202 -5.37 -10.80 1.10
CA PRO A 202 -5.72 -11.53 2.33
C PRO A 202 -5.88 -10.69 3.60
N VAL A 203 -5.04 -9.66 3.80
CA VAL A 203 -5.11 -8.75 4.97
C VAL A 203 -6.08 -7.61 4.75
N LEU A 204 -6.16 -7.15 3.50
CA LEU A 204 -7.20 -6.24 3.06
C LEU A 204 -8.47 -7.05 2.78
N GLN A 205 -8.99 -7.73 3.81
CA GLN A 205 -10.43 -7.94 3.83
C GLN A 205 -11.04 -6.53 3.73
N PRO A 206 -11.84 -6.21 2.70
CA PRO A 206 -12.29 -4.86 2.47
C PRO A 206 -13.11 -4.41 3.67
N GLN A 207 -12.45 -3.75 4.63
CA GLN A 207 -13.08 -3.04 5.72
C GLN A 207 -13.66 -1.70 5.23
N PHE A 208 -13.80 -1.54 3.92
CA PHE A 208 -14.83 -0.70 3.33
C PHE A 208 -15.73 -1.51 2.41
N ILE A 209 -16.95 -1.71 2.90
CA ILE A 209 -18.12 -2.19 2.16
C ILE A 209 -18.50 -1.12 1.14
N PHE A 210 -17.86 -1.17 -0.02
CA PHE A 210 -18.50 -0.87 -1.30
C PHE A 210 -18.27 -2.09 -2.21
N GLN A 211 -18.66 -3.27 -1.72
CA GLN A 211 -18.40 -4.59 -2.32
C GLN A 211 -19.28 -4.93 -3.54
N SER A 212 -19.55 -3.97 -4.42
CA SER A 212 -19.94 -4.32 -5.78
C SER A 212 -19.61 -3.16 -6.72
N GLU A 213 -19.21 -3.48 -7.96
CA GLU A 213 -19.17 -2.51 -9.06
C GLU A 213 -20.46 -1.69 -9.11
N ASN A 214 -21.61 -2.30 -8.75
CA ASN A 214 -22.90 -1.63 -8.65
C ASN A 214 -22.88 -0.46 -7.65
N ASN A 215 -22.18 -0.53 -6.52
CA ASN A 215 -22.20 0.55 -5.54
C ASN A 215 -21.35 1.75 -5.97
N VAL A 216 -20.16 1.52 -6.56
CA VAL A 216 -19.32 2.61 -7.11
C VAL A 216 -19.99 3.23 -8.33
N LYS A 217 -20.58 2.40 -9.20
CA LYS A 217 -21.36 2.87 -10.33
C LYS A 217 -22.57 3.70 -9.88
N ASN A 218 -23.34 3.23 -8.91
CA ASN A 218 -24.48 3.98 -8.37
C ASN A 218 -24.06 5.32 -7.75
N TRP A 219 -22.93 5.34 -7.03
CA TRP A 219 -22.34 6.58 -6.53
C TRP A 219 -22.00 7.53 -7.68
N TYR A 220 -21.26 7.07 -8.69
CA TYR A 220 -20.88 7.87 -9.85
C TYR A 220 -22.09 8.39 -10.63
N ASP A 221 -23.10 7.54 -10.82
CA ASP A 221 -24.35 7.88 -11.48
C ASP A 221 -25.17 8.90 -10.67
N SER A 222 -24.95 9.01 -9.36
CA SER A 222 -25.61 10.02 -8.50
C SER A 222 -24.94 11.40 -8.53
N LEU A 223 -23.72 11.51 -9.07
CA LEU A 223 -22.96 12.77 -9.11
C LEU A 223 -23.56 13.77 -10.10
N ASP A 224 -23.41 15.06 -9.78
CA ASP A 224 -23.71 16.15 -10.71
C ASP A 224 -22.67 16.23 -11.86
N GLU A 225 -22.90 17.11 -12.82
CA GLU A 225 -22.03 17.25 -14.00
C GLU A 225 -20.60 17.68 -13.64
N ASN A 226 -20.41 18.53 -12.62
CA ASN A 226 -19.09 19.00 -12.21
C ASN A 226 -18.31 17.85 -11.56
N TRP A 227 -18.94 17.10 -10.65
CA TRP A 227 -18.33 15.95 -10.01
C TRP A 227 -18.07 14.80 -10.99
N ARG A 228 -18.96 14.55 -11.95
CA ARG A 228 -18.67 13.59 -13.03
C ARG A 228 -17.48 14.01 -13.88
N TYR A 229 -17.32 15.31 -14.17
CA TYR A 229 -16.14 15.80 -14.86
C TYR A 229 -14.86 15.59 -14.05
N ILE A 230 -14.88 15.90 -12.75
CA ILE A 230 -13.75 15.71 -11.84
C ILE A 230 -13.36 14.23 -11.73
N VAL A 231 -14.34 13.35 -11.50
CA VAL A 231 -14.10 11.90 -11.34
C VAL A 231 -13.73 11.25 -12.68
N GLY A 232 -14.36 11.67 -13.78
CA GLY A 232 -14.08 11.17 -15.12
C GLY A 232 -12.65 11.44 -15.59
N ALA A 233 -11.98 12.47 -15.06
CA ALA A 233 -10.56 12.72 -15.30
C ALA A 233 -9.64 11.59 -14.77
N SER A 234 -10.13 10.77 -13.83
CA SER A 234 -9.37 9.62 -13.28
C SER A 234 -9.52 8.34 -14.10
N GLU A 235 -10.13 8.42 -15.29
CA GLU A 235 -10.48 7.31 -16.21
C GLU A 235 -11.52 6.32 -15.67
N ARG A 236 -11.47 5.99 -14.37
CA ARG A 236 -12.47 5.17 -13.69
C ARG A 236 -12.79 5.66 -12.29
N ALA A 237 -14.07 5.56 -11.91
CA ALA A 237 -14.60 5.95 -10.61
C ALA A 237 -13.98 5.18 -9.44
N ASP A 238 -13.65 3.89 -9.63
CA ASP A 238 -12.97 3.04 -8.64
C ASP A 238 -11.56 3.53 -8.32
N ARG A 239 -10.86 4.10 -9.31
CA ARG A 239 -9.52 4.67 -9.12
C ARG A 239 -9.60 5.94 -8.27
N PHE A 240 -10.52 6.85 -8.61
CA PHE A 240 -10.69 8.12 -7.91
C PHE A 240 -10.91 7.94 -6.39
N ILE A 241 -11.74 6.98 -5.99
CA ILE A 241 -12.08 6.78 -4.56
C ILE A 241 -10.92 6.20 -3.73
N ARG A 242 -9.89 5.68 -4.41
CA ARG A 242 -8.69 5.08 -3.82
C ARG A 242 -7.47 6.01 -3.90
N GLU A 243 -7.59 7.19 -4.49
CA GLU A 243 -6.50 8.16 -4.59
C GLU A 243 -5.96 8.55 -3.22
N LYS A 244 -4.64 8.63 -3.09
CA LYS A 244 -3.99 9.10 -1.85
C LYS A 244 -3.85 10.61 -1.83
N ARG A 245 -3.78 11.21 -3.01
CA ARG A 245 -3.68 12.66 -3.19
C ARG A 245 -4.77 13.13 -4.13
N LEU A 246 -5.61 14.04 -3.65
CA LEU A 246 -6.64 14.68 -4.47
C LEU A 246 -6.33 16.17 -4.61
N TYR A 247 -6.05 16.58 -5.84
CA TYR A 247 -5.79 17.97 -6.22
C TYR A 247 -7.03 18.61 -6.83
N LEU A 248 -7.90 19.15 -5.98
CA LEU A 248 -9.21 19.68 -6.34
C LEU A 248 -9.30 21.21 -6.20
N GLY A 249 -8.17 21.91 -6.30
CA GLY A 249 -8.13 23.37 -6.19
C GLY A 249 -8.70 24.08 -7.42
N GLY A 250 -9.41 25.19 -7.22
CA GLY A 250 -9.92 26.03 -8.31
C GLY A 250 -11.00 25.39 -9.17
N LYS A 251 -11.80 24.46 -8.62
CA LYS A 251 -12.82 23.68 -9.35
C LYS A 251 -14.25 24.20 -9.16
N GLY A 252 -14.42 25.34 -8.48
CA GLY A 252 -15.73 25.92 -8.20
C GLY A 252 -16.58 25.04 -7.28
N LEU A 253 -15.95 24.24 -6.42
CA LEU A 253 -16.66 23.33 -5.53
C LEU A 253 -17.40 24.11 -4.44
N VAL A 254 -18.67 23.78 -4.24
CA VAL A 254 -19.50 24.26 -3.12
C VAL A 254 -19.82 23.11 -2.18
N ASP A 255 -20.24 21.98 -2.75
CA ASP A 255 -20.50 20.72 -2.04
C ASP A 255 -19.36 19.73 -2.27
N ILE A 256 -18.85 19.16 -1.17
CA ILE A 256 -17.80 18.13 -1.16
C ILE A 256 -18.27 16.80 -0.57
N SER A 257 -19.57 16.63 -0.35
CA SER A 257 -20.18 15.38 0.10
C SER A 257 -19.81 14.16 -0.75
N PRO A 258 -19.55 14.26 -2.08
CA PRO A 258 -19.08 13.11 -2.86
C PRO A 258 -17.75 12.53 -2.40
N LEU A 259 -16.92 13.29 -1.68
CA LEU A 259 -15.64 12.82 -1.14
C LEU A 259 -15.80 11.90 0.08
N GLN A 260 -17.01 11.74 0.63
CA GLN A 260 -17.25 10.92 1.82
C GLN A 260 -16.82 9.45 1.67
N ILE A 261 -16.72 8.97 0.43
CA ILE A 261 -16.28 7.60 0.15
C ILE A 261 -14.77 7.49 -0.09
N CYS A 262 -14.06 8.61 -0.27
CA CYS A 262 -12.61 8.68 -0.51
C CYS A 262 -11.83 8.55 0.82
N THR A 263 -12.04 7.44 1.53
CA THR A 263 -11.52 7.25 2.90
C THR A 263 -10.02 6.99 2.98
N GLU A 264 -9.39 6.73 1.83
CA GLU A 264 -7.96 6.46 1.70
C GLU A 264 -7.14 7.72 1.36
N VAL A 265 -7.77 8.89 1.21
CA VAL A 265 -7.05 10.14 0.93
C VAL A 265 -6.16 10.52 2.11
N ARG A 266 -4.91 10.89 1.80
CA ARG A 266 -3.87 11.30 2.74
C ARG A 266 -3.53 12.78 2.59
N GLU A 267 -3.66 13.31 1.38
CA GLU A 267 -3.47 14.72 1.05
C GLU A 267 -4.62 15.22 0.19
N LEU A 268 -5.29 16.27 0.67
CA LEU A 268 -6.44 16.86 0.01
C LEU A 268 -6.22 18.36 -0.17
N ILE A 269 -6.14 18.78 -1.44
CA ILE A 269 -6.04 20.19 -1.84
C ILE A 269 -7.39 20.66 -2.35
N LEU A 270 -8.08 21.47 -1.57
CA LEU A 270 -9.38 22.08 -1.89
C LEU A 270 -9.28 23.61 -2.03
N SER A 271 -8.06 24.15 -2.12
CA SER A 271 -7.80 25.58 -2.17
C SER A 271 -8.44 26.28 -3.38
N GLY A 272 -9.03 27.47 -3.17
CA GLY A 272 -9.61 28.29 -4.24
C GLY A 272 -10.96 27.79 -4.75
N ASN A 273 -11.78 27.22 -3.87
CA ASN A 273 -13.16 26.84 -4.17
C ASN A 273 -14.14 27.75 -3.42
N GLU A 274 -15.43 27.39 -3.40
CA GLU A 274 -16.53 28.13 -2.76
C GLU A 274 -17.11 27.35 -1.56
N ILE A 275 -16.29 26.48 -0.95
CA ILE A 275 -16.67 25.55 0.11
C ILE A 275 -16.98 26.33 1.39
N ARG A 276 -18.17 26.10 1.96
CA ARG A 276 -18.61 26.71 3.22
C ARG A 276 -18.66 25.73 4.38
N ASP A 277 -18.95 24.48 4.06
CA ASP A 277 -19.14 23.37 4.99
C ASP A 277 -18.19 22.23 4.60
N LEU A 278 -17.67 21.53 5.60
CA LEU A 278 -16.72 20.43 5.45
C LEU A 278 -17.41 19.05 5.49
N ALA A 279 -18.75 19.00 5.44
CA ALA A 279 -19.50 17.76 5.29
C ALA A 279 -19.02 16.96 4.07
N GLY A 280 -18.70 15.69 4.28
CA GLY A 280 -18.02 14.83 3.32
C GLY A 280 -16.58 14.47 3.70
N LEU A 281 -15.96 15.15 4.66
CA LEU A 281 -14.61 14.82 5.14
C LEU A 281 -14.60 13.88 6.36
N GLU A 282 -15.77 13.54 6.92
CA GLU A 282 -15.88 12.88 8.23
C GLU A 282 -15.32 11.45 8.25
N ARG A 283 -15.19 10.82 7.08
CA ARG A 283 -14.68 9.45 6.96
C ARG A 283 -13.25 9.37 6.48
N MET A 284 -12.59 10.50 6.25
CA MET A 284 -11.20 10.55 5.81
C MET A 284 -10.21 10.31 6.95
N ASN A 285 -10.40 9.22 7.71
CA ASN A 285 -9.62 8.90 8.91
C ASN A 285 -8.11 8.82 8.66
N SER A 286 -7.69 8.71 7.40
CA SER A 286 -6.28 8.64 7.04
C SER A 286 -5.68 9.99 6.57
N LEU A 287 -6.47 11.06 6.55
CA LEU A 287 -6.04 12.36 6.03
C LEU A 287 -4.95 12.97 6.92
N LYS A 288 -3.82 13.35 6.30
CA LYS A 288 -2.67 13.97 6.96
C LYS A 288 -2.48 15.43 6.59
N LYS A 289 -2.82 15.81 5.37
CA LYS A 289 -2.63 17.16 4.84
C LYS A 289 -3.94 17.67 4.26
N LEU A 290 -4.41 18.82 4.75
CA LEU A 290 -5.63 19.46 4.28
C LEU A 290 -5.39 20.94 3.95
N TYR A 291 -5.60 21.31 2.69
CA TYR A 291 -5.44 22.69 2.23
C TYR A 291 -6.79 23.27 1.78
N LEU A 292 -7.27 24.29 2.51
CA LEU A 292 -8.56 24.94 2.32
C LEU A 292 -8.41 26.43 1.95
N VAL A 293 -7.24 26.84 1.47
CA VAL A 293 -6.90 28.26 1.23
C VAL A 293 -7.95 28.93 0.34
N ASN A 294 -8.37 30.15 0.67
CA ASN A 294 -9.36 30.91 -0.11
C ASN A 294 -10.72 30.19 -0.24
N ASN A 295 -11.22 29.57 0.83
CA ASN A 295 -12.60 29.06 0.89
C ASN A 295 -13.38 29.77 2.00
N PRO A 296 -14.68 30.07 1.83
CA PRO A 296 -15.52 30.69 2.85
C PRO A 296 -15.94 29.75 4.00
N VAL A 297 -15.11 28.77 4.37
CA VAL A 297 -15.32 27.84 5.50
C VAL A 297 -15.36 28.61 6.82
N GLN A 298 -16.29 28.23 7.70
CA GLN A 298 -16.51 28.86 9.00
C GLN A 298 -16.44 27.88 10.17
N ASP A 299 -16.72 26.60 9.92
CA ASP A 299 -16.86 25.55 10.94
C ASP A 299 -15.86 24.42 10.66
N LEU A 300 -15.17 23.97 11.71
CA LEU A 300 -14.20 22.87 11.66
C LEU A 300 -14.75 21.58 12.27
N THR A 301 -15.96 21.59 12.84
CA THR A 301 -16.61 20.44 13.48
C THR A 301 -16.54 19.15 12.65
N PRO A 302 -16.76 19.15 11.31
CA PRO A 302 -16.71 17.93 10.52
C PRO A 302 -15.34 17.24 10.45
N ILE A 303 -14.25 17.88 10.89
CA ILE A 303 -12.88 17.35 10.79
C ILE A 303 -12.17 17.15 12.12
N ILE A 304 -12.80 17.45 13.26
CA ILE A 304 -12.16 17.38 14.59
C ILE A 304 -11.72 15.97 15.00
N HIS A 305 -12.33 14.93 14.41
CA HIS A 305 -11.99 13.54 14.68
C HIS A 305 -10.82 13.01 13.83
N LEU A 306 -10.24 13.82 12.92
CA LEU A 306 -9.18 13.40 12.02
C LEU A 306 -7.84 13.28 12.77
N LYS A 307 -7.68 12.20 13.53
CA LYS A 307 -6.54 11.93 14.45
C LYS A 307 -5.17 11.83 13.78
N HIS A 308 -5.11 11.80 12.46
CA HIS A 308 -3.86 11.73 11.70
C HIS A 308 -3.56 13.03 10.94
N LEU A 309 -4.38 14.08 11.07
CA LEU A 309 -4.18 15.35 10.41
C LEU A 309 -2.95 16.06 11.01
N GLN A 310 -1.91 16.25 10.20
CA GLN A 310 -0.61 16.79 10.62
C GLN A 310 -0.36 18.20 10.07
N GLU A 311 -0.88 18.51 8.89
CA GLU A 311 -0.73 19.80 8.26
C GLU A 311 -2.09 20.32 7.80
N MET A 312 -2.41 21.54 8.22
CA MET A 312 -3.63 22.21 7.80
C MET A 312 -3.36 23.65 7.39
N ASN A 313 -3.91 24.05 6.25
CA ASN A 313 -3.84 25.41 5.77
C ASN A 313 -5.24 25.98 5.55
N ILE A 314 -5.63 26.89 6.44
CA ILE A 314 -6.92 27.59 6.43
C ILE A 314 -6.73 29.09 6.16
N LYS A 315 -5.66 29.46 5.45
CA LYS A 315 -5.40 30.85 5.03
C LYS A 315 -6.60 31.43 4.27
N ASN A 316 -6.97 32.67 4.59
CA ASN A 316 -8.06 33.39 3.94
C ASN A 316 -9.38 32.59 3.94
N THR A 317 -9.70 32.01 5.10
CA THR A 317 -11.01 31.41 5.39
C THR A 317 -11.80 32.32 6.34
N LYS A 318 -13.06 31.97 6.61
CA LYS A 318 -13.93 32.71 7.54
C LYS A 318 -13.97 32.10 8.95
N ILE A 319 -13.07 31.17 9.25
CA ILE A 319 -12.92 30.59 10.59
C ILE A 319 -12.49 31.70 11.55
N ASN A 320 -13.16 31.77 12.70
CA ASN A 320 -12.91 32.76 13.75
C ASN A 320 -12.74 32.11 15.14
N ASN A 321 -12.79 30.79 15.24
CA ASN A 321 -12.65 30.02 16.46
C ASN A 321 -11.83 28.75 16.18
N LEU A 322 -10.80 28.49 17.01
CA LEU A 322 -9.93 27.32 16.91
C LEU A 322 -10.03 26.37 18.10
N SER A 323 -10.97 26.59 19.02
CA SER A 323 -11.13 25.74 20.22
C SER A 323 -11.32 24.26 19.87
N GLU A 324 -11.97 23.98 18.73
CA GLU A 324 -12.17 22.64 18.15
C GLU A 324 -10.86 21.93 17.73
N LEU A 325 -9.78 22.67 17.44
CA LEU A 325 -8.51 22.08 17.01
C LEU A 325 -7.74 21.40 18.14
N VAL A 326 -8.13 21.62 19.40
CA VAL A 326 -7.51 20.96 20.56
C VAL A 326 -7.67 19.43 20.50
N GLU A 327 -8.72 18.94 19.83
CA GLU A 327 -8.98 17.51 19.65
C GLU A 327 -8.03 16.85 18.62
N ILE A 328 -7.44 17.65 17.71
CA ILE A 328 -6.53 17.17 16.65
C ILE A 328 -5.09 17.16 17.18
N SER A 329 -4.81 16.28 18.13
CA SER A 329 -3.49 16.15 18.78
C SER A 329 -2.31 15.86 17.83
N SER A 330 -2.60 15.41 16.60
CA SER A 330 -1.59 15.13 15.57
C SER A 330 -1.10 16.37 14.81
N LEU A 331 -1.76 17.53 14.95
CA LEU A 331 -1.49 18.70 14.12
C LEU A 331 -0.12 19.32 14.45
N LYS A 332 0.78 19.33 13.46
CA LYS A 332 2.16 19.84 13.57
C LYS A 332 2.35 21.20 12.91
N LYS A 333 1.56 21.48 11.86
CA LYS A 333 1.67 22.69 11.06
C LYS A 333 0.28 23.27 10.79
N LEU A 334 0.11 24.54 11.12
CA LEU A 334 -1.14 25.27 10.93
C LEU A 334 -0.85 26.65 10.32
N ASN A 335 -1.48 26.95 9.19
CA ASN A 335 -1.47 28.30 8.60
C ASN A 335 -2.86 28.94 8.70
N ILE A 336 -2.93 30.04 9.44
CA ILE A 336 -4.13 30.85 9.71
C ILE A 336 -4.00 32.28 9.18
N THR A 337 -3.10 32.55 8.24
CA THR A 337 -2.92 33.92 7.75
C THR A 337 -4.21 34.44 7.11
N HIS A 338 -4.59 35.69 7.43
CA HIS A 338 -5.83 36.32 6.95
C HIS A 338 -7.13 35.57 7.32
N THR A 339 -7.16 34.90 8.47
CA THR A 339 -8.41 34.48 9.13
C THR A 339 -8.91 35.55 10.09
N SER A 340 -10.16 35.44 10.54
CA SER A 340 -10.79 36.42 11.45
C SER A 340 -10.66 36.02 12.94
N ILE A 341 -9.54 35.38 13.31
CA ILE A 341 -9.30 34.73 14.61
C ILE A 341 -8.63 35.70 15.58
#